data_AF-A0A1C5AJ68-F1
#
_entry.id   AF-A0A1C5AJ68-F1
#
_cell.length_a   1.000
_cell.length_b   1.000
_cell.length_c   1.000
_cell.angle_alpha   90.00
_cell.angle_beta   90.00
_cell.angle_gamma   90.00
#
_symmetry.space_group_name_H-M   'P 1'
#
loop_
_entity.id
_entity.type
_entity.pdbx_description
1 polymer ?
#
loop_
_entity_poly.entity_id
_entity_poly.type
_entity_poly.pdbx_seq_one_letter_code
_entity_poly.pdbx_strand_id
1 'polypeptide(L)'
;MSTTTAVGRGAEPAGSRDVWTMEAVRALGTTTDVETAGSVLGIGRTKAYALAKAGQFPVRVLRVGRRYLVPVPAILKLLDLE
;
A
#
# COMPACT_ATOMS: atom_id res chain seq x y z
N MET A 1 2.74 30.56 -19.37
CA MET A 1 3.12 29.28 -20.00
C MET A 1 3.16 28.24 -18.89
N SER A 2 2.15 27.38 -18.87
CA SER A 2 1.93 26.38 -17.83
C SER A 2 2.46 25.06 -18.33
N THR A 3 3.56 24.60 -17.75
CA THR A 3 4.04 23.23 -17.94
C THR A 3 4.62 22.77 -16.64
N THR A 4 4.02 21.75 -16.04
CA THR A 4 4.76 20.56 -15.61
C THR A 4 3.76 19.44 -15.35
N THR A 5 3.65 18.60 -16.38
CA THR A 5 3.21 17.22 -16.36
C THR A 5 4.12 16.38 -15.46
N ALA A 6 3.54 15.52 -14.62
CA ALA A 6 4.12 14.23 -14.20
C ALA A 6 3.12 13.54 -13.26
N VAL A 7 2.26 12.66 -13.80
CA VAL A 7 2.38 11.19 -13.70
C VAL A 7 2.47 10.71 -12.25
N GLY A 8 1.49 9.88 -11.85
CA GLY A 8 1.44 9.28 -10.53
C GLY A 8 2.77 8.62 -10.20
N ARG A 9 3.40 9.10 -9.13
CA ARG A 9 4.49 8.38 -8.46
C ARG A 9 3.91 7.05 -8.02
N GLY A 10 4.17 6.00 -8.80
CA GLY A 10 4.28 4.67 -8.23
C GLY A 10 5.37 4.79 -7.19
N ALA A 11 5.01 4.68 -5.91
CA ALA A 11 5.97 4.60 -4.83
C ALA A 11 6.98 3.51 -5.23
N GLU A 12 8.24 3.90 -5.32
CA GLU A 12 9.31 2.98 -5.70
C GLU A 12 9.25 1.79 -4.73
N PRO A 13 9.22 0.54 -5.23
CA PRO A 13 9.08 -0.59 -4.35
C PRO A 13 10.40 -0.74 -3.60
N ALA A 14 10.39 -0.34 -2.32
CA ALA A 14 11.49 -0.59 -1.39
C ALA A 14 11.63 -2.10 -1.23
N GLY A 15 12.38 -2.70 -2.15
CA GLY A 15 12.87 -4.07 -2.13
C GLY A 15 14.03 -4.20 -1.16
N SER A 16 13.75 -3.90 0.10
CA SER A 16 14.63 -4.09 1.24
C SER A 16 13.71 -4.51 2.38
N ARG A 17 14.21 -5.28 3.35
CA ARG A 17 13.50 -5.49 4.63
C ARG A 17 13.52 -4.19 5.44
N ASP A 18 13.04 -3.10 4.85
CA ASP A 18 12.95 -1.81 5.49
C ASP A 18 12.00 -1.96 6.65
N VAL A 19 12.51 -1.67 7.83
CA VAL A 19 11.76 -1.70 9.07
C VAL A 19 10.68 -0.65 8.94
N TRP A 20 9.46 -1.09 8.63
CA TRP A 20 8.32 -0.20 8.49
C TRP A 20 8.04 0.47 9.84
N THR A 21 8.36 1.76 9.92
CA THR A 21 8.08 2.59 11.09
C THR A 21 6.69 3.21 10.96
N MET A 22 6.00 3.43 12.08
CA MET A 22 4.64 4.01 12.10
C MET A 22 4.55 5.34 11.33
N GLU A 23 5.59 6.19 11.44
CA GLU A 23 5.68 7.45 10.70
C GLU A 23 5.80 7.24 9.19
N ALA A 24 6.58 6.25 8.75
CA ALA A 24 6.72 5.91 7.33
C ALA A 24 5.38 5.42 6.74
N VAL A 25 4.63 4.62 7.51
CA VAL A 25 3.29 4.17 7.11
C VAL A 25 2.33 5.37 7.01
N ARG A 26 2.37 6.30 7.96
CA ARG A 26 1.58 7.55 7.89
C ARG A 26 1.99 8.44 6.71
N ALA A 27 3.27 8.47 6.36
CA ALA A 27 3.79 9.26 5.24
C ALA A 27 3.34 8.75 3.87
N LEU A 28 2.81 7.52 3.77
CA LEU A 28 2.17 7.00 2.55
C LEU A 28 0.92 7.80 2.14
N GLY A 29 0.35 8.57 3.07
CA GLY A 29 -0.85 9.40 2.85
C GLY A 29 -2.14 8.64 3.15
N THR A 30 -3.22 8.95 2.44
CA THR A 30 -4.55 8.37 2.72
C THR A 30 -4.71 6.95 2.18
N THR A 31 -4.08 6.66 1.05
CA THR A 31 -4.18 5.38 0.33
C THR A 31 -2.85 4.98 -0.25
N THR A 32 -2.52 3.70 -0.14
CA THR A 32 -1.35 3.07 -0.75
C THR A 32 -1.77 1.96 -1.71
N ASP A 33 -0.84 1.31 -2.41
CA ASP A 33 -1.09 0.14 -3.24
C ASP A 33 -0.96 -1.19 -2.44
N VAL A 34 -1.40 -2.30 -3.04
CA VAL A 34 -1.37 -3.65 -2.43
C VAL A 34 0.04 -4.15 -2.18
N GLU A 35 0.99 -3.76 -3.02
CA GLU A 35 2.37 -4.22 -2.88
C GLU A 35 3.05 -3.54 -1.69
N THR A 36 2.92 -2.22 -1.58
CA THR A 36 3.38 -1.47 -0.42
C THR A 36 2.71 -1.96 0.86
N ALA A 37 1.39 -2.14 0.85
CA ALA A 37 0.68 -2.71 2.00
C ALA A 37 1.16 -4.14 2.33
N GLY A 38 1.46 -4.95 1.30
CA GLY A 38 2.05 -6.27 1.47
C GLY A 38 3.40 -6.19 2.17
N SER A 39 4.27 -5.28 1.73
CA SER A 39 5.58 -5.05 2.34
C SER A 39 5.46 -4.64 3.81
N VAL A 40 4.55 -3.72 4.15
CA VAL A 40 4.26 -3.31 5.54
C VAL A 40 3.87 -4.50 6.41
N LEU A 41 3.13 -5.44 5.85
CA LEU A 41 2.64 -6.64 6.54
C LEU A 41 3.59 -7.84 6.44
N GLY A 42 4.78 -7.69 5.83
CA GLY A 42 5.72 -8.79 5.62
C GLY A 42 5.28 -9.83 4.57
N ILE A 43 4.32 -9.47 3.70
CA ILE A 43 3.80 -10.32 2.63
C ILE A 43 4.50 -9.95 1.32
N GLY A 44 5.17 -10.94 0.71
CA GLY A 44 5.81 -10.76 -0.60
C GLY A 44 4.81 -10.36 -1.70
N ARG A 45 5.27 -9.53 -2.65
CA ARG A 45 4.49 -8.96 -3.78
C ARG A 45 3.50 -9.96 -4.41
N THR A 46 3.98 -11.13 -4.81
CA THR A 46 3.15 -12.15 -5.49
C THR A 46 1.99 -12.62 -4.61
N LYS A 47 2.25 -12.89 -3.33
CA LYS A 47 1.23 -13.36 -2.39
C LYS A 47 0.25 -12.24 -2.03
N ALA A 48 0.73 -10.99 -1.93
CA ALA A 48 -0.12 -9.84 -1.70
C ALA A 48 -1.15 -9.66 -2.82
N TYR A 49 -0.73 -9.69 -4.09
CA TYR A 49 -1.64 -9.61 -5.23
C TYR A 49 -2.60 -10.80 -5.32
N ALA A 50 -2.14 -12.01 -5.01
CA ALA A 50 -3.00 -13.20 -4.99
C ALA A 50 -4.13 -13.06 -3.95
N LEU A 51 -3.79 -12.63 -2.73
CA LEU A 51 -4.75 -12.39 -1.64
C LEU A 51 -5.70 -11.23 -1.97
N ALA A 52 -5.19 -10.14 -2.56
CA ALA A 52 -6.04 -9.02 -2.99
C ALA A 52 -7.02 -9.42 -4.09
N LYS A 53 -6.59 -10.24 -5.07
CA LYS A 53 -7.46 -10.78 -6.11
C LYS A 53 -8.51 -11.74 -5.55
N ALA A 54 -8.15 -12.52 -4.53
CA ALA A 54 -9.04 -13.46 -3.84
C ALA A 54 -9.96 -12.78 -2.79
N GLY A 55 -9.80 -11.47 -2.54
CA GLY A 55 -10.52 -10.77 -1.48
C GLY A 55 -10.15 -11.21 -0.06
N GLN A 56 -9.02 -11.90 0.10
CA GLN A 56 -8.51 -12.45 1.37
C GLN A 56 -7.30 -11.66 1.91
N PHE A 57 -7.10 -10.44 1.42
CA PHE A 57 -6.04 -9.59 1.94
C PHE A 57 -6.40 -9.16 3.38
N PRO A 58 -5.44 -9.20 4.33
CA PRO A 58 -5.72 -8.94 5.74
C PRO A 58 -6.27 -7.54 6.02
N VAL A 59 -6.03 -6.57 5.13
CA VAL A 59 -6.62 -5.23 5.19
C VAL A 59 -7.59 -5.01 4.03
N ARG A 60 -8.52 -4.06 4.21
CA ARG A 60 -9.51 -3.71 3.19
C ARG A 60 -8.81 -3.20 1.92
N VAL A 61 -9.07 -3.85 0.79
CA VAL A 61 -8.60 -3.42 -0.53
C VAL A 61 -9.78 -2.86 -1.32
N LEU A 62 -9.63 -1.63 -1.80
CA LEU A 62 -10.55 -0.96 -2.70
C LEU A 62 -10.08 -1.19 -4.14
N ARG A 63 -10.92 -1.81 -4.96
CA ARG A 63 -10.65 -1.95 -6.39
C ARG A 63 -11.31 -0.81 -7.15
N VAL A 64 -10.52 0.12 -7.65
CA VAL A 64 -10.99 1.25 -8.47
C VAL A 64 -10.59 1.00 -9.92
N GLY A 65 -11.53 0.45 -10.68
CA GLY A 65 -11.31 0.00 -12.06
C GLY A 65 -10.25 -1.12 -12.13
N ARG A 66 -9.08 -0.78 -12.71
CA ARG A 66 -7.93 -1.70 -12.87
C ARG A 66 -6.88 -1.57 -11.77
N ARG A 67 -7.03 -0.60 -10.85
CA ARG A 67 -6.07 -0.36 -9.76
C ARG A 67 -6.61 -0.89 -8.44
N TYR A 68 -5.70 -1.39 -7.62
CA TYR A 68 -5.97 -1.73 -6.23
C TYR A 68 -5.42 -0.61 -5.34
N LEU A 69 -6.27 -0.13 -4.44
CA LEU A 69 -5.95 0.87 -3.43
C LEU A 69 -6.20 0.25 -2.05
N VAL A 70 -5.32 0.53 -1.12
CA VAL A 70 -5.38 0.09 0.27
C VAL A 70 -5.40 1.33 1.15
N PRO A 71 -6.46 1.57 1.92
CA PRO A 71 -6.49 2.68 2.86
C PRO A 71 -5.43 2.49 3.95
N VAL A 72 -4.56 3.48 4.14
CA VAL A 72 -3.55 3.48 5.20
C VAL A 72 -4.18 3.34 6.60
N PRO A 73 -5.34 3.96 6.92
CA PRO A 73 -5.99 3.74 8.21
C PRO A 73 -6.36 2.28 8.47
N ALA A 74 -6.61 1.48 7.43
CA ALA A 74 -6.90 0.06 7.59
C ALA A 74 -5.65 -0.74 7.97
N ILE A 75 -4.47 -0.30 7.51
CA ILE A 75 -3.17 -0.88 7.88
C ILE A 75 -2.83 -0.53 9.33
N LEU A 76 -2.98 0.74 9.71
CA LEU A 76 -2.74 1.20 11.08
C LEU A 76 -3.64 0.49 12.10
N LYS A 77 -4.94 0.36 11.80
CA LYS A 77 -5.88 -0.41 12.64
C LYS A 77 -5.49 -1.88 12.81
N LEU A 78 -4.93 -2.50 11.77
CA LEU A 78 -4.53 -3.91 11.86
C LEU A 78 -3.29 -4.10 12.73
N LEU A 79 -2.42 -3.09 12.79
CA LEU A 79 -1.22 -3.10 13.62
C LEU A 79 -1.49 -2.67 15.08
N ASP A 80 -2.76 -2.39 15.45
CA ASP A 80 -3.16 -1.85 16.76
C ASP A 80 -2.45 -0.52 17.10
N LEU A 81 -2.11 0.23 16.06
CA LEU A 81 -1.40 1.51 16.14
C LEU A 81 -2.44 2.62 15.99
N GLU A 82 -3.03 3.06 17.10
CA GLU A 82 -3.93 4.24 17.14
C GLU A 82 -3.17 5.56 17.08
#